data_AF-E4SIW6-F1
#
_entry.id   AF-E4SIW6-F1
#
_cell.length_a   1.000
_cell.length_b   1.000
_cell.length_c   1.000
_cell.angle_alpha   90.00
_cell.angle_beta   90.00
_cell.angle_gamma   90.00
#
_symmetry.space_group_name_H-M   'P 1'
#
loop_
_entity.id
_entity.type
_entity.pdbx_description
1 polymer ?
#
loop_
_entity_poly.entity_id
_entity_poly.type
_entity_poly.pdbx_seq_one_letter_code
_entity_poly.pdbx_strand_id
1 'polypeptide(L)'
;MNTDDPVVPITALKNAAPKLTQSMSDDTLKELIHDATVNTLADGFPQPVDGKWNDITLTAIKYLALHLASMDTSAGQGILDEKVAVLERKYESKIGKDWLHSSVWGLYYYRLWKLFGGGSNRYGVVQH
;
A
#
# COMPACT_ATOMS: atom_id res chain seq x y z
N MET A 1 -18.61 1.33 -16.11
CA MET A 1 -17.53 1.90 -15.28
C MET A 1 -16.29 1.92 -16.14
N ASN A 2 -15.62 3.06 -16.29
CA ASN A 2 -14.31 3.10 -16.95
C ASN A 2 -13.37 2.20 -16.16
N THR A 3 -12.74 1.25 -16.83
CA THR A 3 -11.80 0.29 -16.25
C THR A 3 -10.47 0.92 -15.83
N ASP A 4 -10.28 2.23 -16.08
CA ASP A 4 -9.06 2.98 -15.79
C ASP A 4 -9.09 3.77 -14.47
N ASP A 5 -10.24 3.85 -13.80
CA ASP A 5 -10.34 4.58 -12.53
C ASP A 5 -9.91 3.67 -11.36
N PRO A 6 -8.94 4.10 -10.52
CA PRO A 6 -8.48 3.30 -9.41
C PRO A 6 -9.59 3.10 -8.37
N VAL A 7 -9.61 1.92 -7.74
CA VAL A 7 -10.63 1.54 -6.74
C VAL A 7 -10.63 2.46 -5.51
N VAL A 8 -9.47 3.05 -5.19
CA VAL A 8 -9.34 4.15 -4.24
C VAL A 8 -9.09 5.44 -5.02
N PRO A 9 -9.85 6.52 -4.79
CA PRO A 9 -9.59 7.79 -5.47
C PRO A 9 -8.20 8.36 -5.15
N ILE A 10 -7.50 8.87 -6.16
CA ILE A 10 -6.20 9.55 -5.99
C ILE A 10 -6.29 10.68 -4.95
N THR A 11 -7.41 11.39 -4.92
CA THR A 11 -7.68 12.46 -3.95
C THR A 11 -7.65 11.97 -2.50
N ALA A 12 -8.03 10.71 -2.23
CA ALA A 12 -7.96 10.15 -0.90
C ALA A 12 -6.51 9.99 -0.40
N LEU A 13 -5.57 9.68 -1.30
CA LEU A 13 -4.13 9.62 -0.98
C LEU A 13 -3.58 11.03 -0.76
N LYS A 14 -3.89 11.96 -1.68
CA LYS A 14 -3.44 13.35 -1.61
C LYS A 14 -3.93 14.08 -0.35
N ASN A 15 -5.16 13.83 0.06
CA ASN A 15 -5.71 14.42 1.29
C ASN A 15 -5.14 13.77 2.55
N ALA A 16 -4.85 12.48 2.52
CA ALA A 16 -4.32 11.76 3.68
C ALA A 16 -2.83 12.06 3.94
N ALA A 17 -2.03 12.27 2.88
CA ALA A 17 -0.60 12.48 2.97
C ALA A 17 -0.08 13.54 1.98
N PRO A 18 -0.55 14.81 2.07
CA PRO A 18 -0.29 15.82 1.04
C PRO A 18 1.21 16.04 0.78
N LYS A 19 2.02 16.10 1.84
CA LYS A 19 3.48 16.28 1.73
C LYS A 19 4.19 15.11 1.04
N LEU A 20 3.68 13.88 1.21
CA LEU A 20 4.26 12.68 0.60
C LEU A 20 3.90 12.60 -0.88
N THR A 21 2.67 12.99 -1.23
CA THR A 21 2.12 12.83 -2.59
C THR A 21 2.31 14.06 -3.46
N GLN A 22 2.74 15.21 -2.92
CA GLN A 22 2.76 16.50 -3.66
C GLN A 22 3.65 16.47 -4.92
N SER A 23 4.71 15.66 -4.93
CA SER A 23 5.66 15.54 -6.04
C SER A 23 5.41 14.32 -6.94
N MET A 24 4.38 13.54 -6.66
CA MET A 24 4.04 12.32 -7.42
C MET A 24 3.03 12.67 -8.51
N SER A 25 3.19 12.10 -9.69
CA SER A 25 2.20 12.22 -10.76
C SER A 25 0.95 11.40 -10.43
N ASP A 26 -0.18 11.76 -11.06
CA ASP A 26 -1.42 10.99 -10.91
C ASP A 26 -1.26 9.56 -11.44
N ASP A 27 -0.48 9.37 -12.50
CA ASP A 27 -0.19 8.04 -13.04
C ASP A 27 0.62 7.20 -12.05
N THR A 28 1.64 7.77 -11.40
CA THR A 28 2.37 7.08 -10.32
C THR A 28 1.43 6.69 -9.18
N LEU A 29 0.54 7.59 -8.77
CA LEU A 29 -0.42 7.30 -7.70
C LEU A 29 -1.43 6.21 -8.10
N LYS A 30 -1.87 6.17 -9.37
CA LYS A 30 -2.74 5.10 -9.89
C LYS A 30 -2.05 3.75 -9.83
N GLU A 31 -0.80 3.65 -10.29
CA GLU A 31 -0.03 2.41 -10.25
C GLU A 31 0.19 1.93 -8.81
N LEU A 32 0.52 2.83 -7.89
CA LEU A 32 0.65 2.49 -6.47
C LEU A 32 -0.66 1.96 -5.87
N ILE A 33 -1.81 2.51 -6.29
CA ILE A 33 -3.12 2.00 -5.86
C ILE A 33 -3.41 0.63 -6.48
N HIS A 34 -3.06 0.42 -7.75
CA HIS A 34 -3.19 -0.87 -8.42
C HIS A 34 -2.36 -1.95 -7.72
N ASP A 35 -1.08 -1.70 -7.48
CA ASP A 35 -0.17 -2.60 -6.78
C ASP A 35 -0.66 -2.89 -5.36
N ALA A 36 -1.09 -1.85 -4.64
CA ALA A 36 -1.68 -2.02 -3.31
C ALA A 36 -2.96 -2.85 -3.35
N THR A 37 -3.78 -2.74 -4.39
CA THR A 37 -5.00 -3.54 -4.57
C THR A 37 -4.67 -5.01 -4.73
N VAL A 38 -3.75 -5.35 -5.64
CA VAL A 38 -3.32 -6.73 -5.88
C VAL A 38 -2.76 -7.35 -4.60
N ASN A 39 -1.87 -6.64 -3.91
CA ASN A 39 -1.25 -7.13 -2.67
C ASN A 39 -2.27 -7.28 -1.53
N THR A 40 -3.17 -6.31 -1.35
CA THR A 40 -4.22 -6.39 -0.31
C THR A 40 -5.12 -7.61 -0.51
N LEU A 41 -5.48 -7.92 -1.76
CA LEU A 41 -6.27 -9.10 -2.09
C LEU A 41 -5.49 -10.41 -1.86
N ALA A 42 -4.21 -10.45 -2.24
CA ALA A 42 -3.33 -11.59 -2.00
C ALA A 42 -3.12 -11.84 -0.50
N ASP A 43 -3.10 -10.78 0.30
CA ASP A 43 -2.98 -10.81 1.76
C ASP A 43 -4.28 -11.26 2.47
N GLY A 44 -5.32 -11.61 1.72
CA GLY A 44 -6.53 -12.27 2.22
C GLY A 44 -7.65 -11.33 2.67
N PHE A 45 -7.57 -10.04 2.35
CA PHE A 45 -8.68 -9.13 2.58
C PHE A 45 -9.90 -9.50 1.71
N PRO A 46 -11.14 -9.16 2.15
CA PRO A 46 -12.35 -9.46 1.41
C PRO A 46 -12.33 -8.87 -0.01
N GLN A 47 -12.58 -9.74 -0.98
CA GLN A 47 -12.85 -9.38 -2.38
C GLN A 47 -14.16 -8.58 -2.49
N PRO A 48 -14.35 -7.75 -3.52
CA PRO A 48 -15.62 -7.10 -3.76
C PRO A 48 -16.73 -8.14 -4.03
N VAL A 49 -17.91 -7.91 -3.46
CA VAL A 49 -19.12 -8.72 -3.72
C VAL A 49 -20.05 -7.89 -4.59
N ASP A 50 -20.47 -8.42 -5.74
CA ASP A 50 -21.27 -7.71 -6.74
C ASP A 50 -20.67 -6.36 -7.16
N GLY A 51 -19.34 -6.30 -7.27
CA GLY A 51 -18.59 -5.08 -7.63
C GLY A 51 -18.49 -4.04 -6.51
N LYS A 52 -19.07 -4.30 -5.33
CA LYS A 52 -18.98 -3.42 -4.17
C LYS A 52 -17.81 -3.80 -3.28
N TRP A 53 -16.89 -2.85 -3.11
CA TRP A 53 -15.75 -2.99 -2.22
C TRP A 53 -16.14 -2.78 -0.76
N ASN A 54 -15.51 -3.53 0.13
CA ASN A 54 -15.60 -3.32 1.58
C ASN A 54 -14.74 -2.11 1.98
N ASP A 55 -15.27 -1.23 2.84
CA ASP A 55 -14.58 -0.03 3.33
C ASP A 55 -13.24 -0.35 4.02
N ILE A 56 -13.16 -1.50 4.71
CA ILE A 56 -11.93 -2.00 5.33
C ILE A 56 -10.89 -2.34 4.27
N THR A 57 -11.30 -3.04 3.20
CA THR A 57 -10.41 -3.37 2.07
C THR A 57 -9.94 -2.09 1.38
N LEU A 58 -10.83 -1.14 1.10
CA LEU A 58 -10.45 0.17 0.52
C LEU A 58 -9.49 0.95 1.42
N THR A 59 -9.69 0.88 2.74
CA THR A 59 -8.81 1.54 3.72
C THR A 59 -7.44 0.87 3.77
N ALA A 60 -7.39 -0.47 3.70
CA ALA A 60 -6.15 -1.22 3.61
C ALA A 60 -5.38 -0.89 2.34
N ILE A 61 -6.04 -0.87 1.18
CA ILE A 61 -5.45 -0.45 -0.11
C ILE A 61 -4.86 0.96 -0.01
N LYS A 62 -5.61 1.91 0.57
CA LYS A 62 -5.12 3.28 0.78
C LYS A 62 -3.84 3.31 1.62
N TYR A 63 -3.81 2.59 2.74
CA TYR A 63 -2.63 2.57 3.61
C TYR A 63 -1.45 1.85 3.00
N LEU A 64 -1.67 0.76 2.27
CA LEU A 64 -0.59 0.09 1.55
C LEU A 64 -0.04 0.97 0.42
N ALA A 65 -0.89 1.65 -0.34
CA ALA A 65 -0.45 2.57 -1.38
C ALA A 65 0.39 3.74 -0.80
N LEU A 66 -0.03 4.31 0.33
CA LEU A 66 0.76 5.34 1.04
C LEU A 66 2.05 4.78 1.65
N HIS A 67 2.05 3.51 2.05
CA HIS A 67 3.26 2.83 2.48
C HIS A 67 4.25 2.68 1.32
N LEU A 68 3.79 2.17 0.17
CA LEU A 68 4.61 2.05 -1.04
C LEU A 68 5.16 3.42 -1.48
N ALA A 69 4.31 4.46 -1.48
CA ALA A 69 4.73 5.85 -1.73
C ALA A 69 5.83 6.32 -0.77
N SER A 70 5.73 5.98 0.52
CA SER A 70 6.77 6.33 1.51
C SER A 70 8.09 5.57 1.31
N MET A 71 8.00 4.36 0.74
CA MET A 71 9.14 3.52 0.44
C MET A 71 9.82 3.89 -0.87
N ASP A 72 9.16 4.65 -1.75
CA ASP A 72 9.71 5.19 -2.99
C ASP A 72 10.48 6.53 -2.79
N THR A 73 10.72 6.90 -1.53
CA THR A 73 11.62 8.02 -1.18
C THR A 73 13.03 7.50 -0.91
N SER A 74 14.07 8.32 -1.13
CA SER A 74 15.48 7.95 -0.85
C SER A 74 15.68 7.41 0.58
N ALA A 75 14.97 7.97 1.57
CA ALA A 75 14.96 7.48 2.96
C ALA A 75 14.24 6.11 3.12
N GLY A 76 13.15 5.88 2.38
CA GLY A 76 12.40 4.60 2.38
C GLY A 76 13.14 3.47 1.65
N GLN A 77 13.89 3.80 0.60
CA GLN A 77 14.71 2.87 -0.16
C GLN A 77 16.02 2.49 0.56
N GLY A 78 16.41 3.20 1.64
CA GLY A 78 17.67 2.95 2.36
C GLY A 78 18.90 3.56 1.66
N ILE A 79 18.70 4.57 0.82
CA ILE A 79 19.76 5.20 0.02
C ILE A 79 20.34 6.39 0.80
N LEU A 80 21.62 6.28 1.19
CA LEU A 80 22.34 7.29 1.99
C LEU A 80 23.07 8.34 1.14
N ASP A 81 23.29 8.11 -0.16
CA ASP A 81 23.97 9.04 -1.05
C ASP A 81 23.56 8.77 -2.52
N GLU A 82 23.32 9.81 -3.31
CA GLU A 82 22.95 9.69 -4.72
C GLU A 82 23.90 10.55 -5.58
N LYS A 83 24.75 9.88 -6.38
CA LYS A 83 25.44 10.51 -7.52
C LYS A 83 24.66 10.20 -8.80
N VAL A 84 24.18 11.26 -9.44
CA VAL A 84 23.48 11.23 -10.73
C VAL A 84 24.46 10.86 -11.84
N ALA A 85 24.61 9.56 -12.14
CA ALA A 85 24.96 9.05 -13.47
C ALA A 85 24.92 7.51 -13.48
N VAL A 86 24.05 6.97 -14.36
CA VAL A 86 24.06 5.60 -14.89
C VAL A 86 23.75 4.48 -13.90
N LEU A 87 22.48 4.06 -13.93
CA LEU A 87 21.95 2.70 -13.70
C LEU A 87 22.94 1.64 -13.16
N GLU A 88 23.31 1.74 -11.89
CA GLU A 88 23.68 0.59 -11.06
C GLU A 88 22.89 0.70 -9.74
N ARG A 89 21.70 0.07 -9.70
CA ARG A 89 20.97 -0.16 -8.45
C ARG A 89 21.65 -1.27 -7.67
N LYS A 90 22.37 -0.92 -6.61
CA LYS A 90 22.75 -1.88 -5.57
C LYS A 90 21.58 -2.06 -4.61
N TYR A 91 20.91 -3.20 -4.71
CA TYR A 91 19.86 -3.61 -3.77
C TYR A 91 20.52 -4.02 -2.44
N GLU A 92 20.30 -3.28 -1.36
CA GLU A 92 20.52 -3.83 -0.03
C GLU A 92 19.35 -4.77 0.29
N SER A 93 19.66 -6.05 0.49
CA SER A 93 18.70 -7.04 0.94
C SER A 93 18.23 -6.68 2.36
N LYS A 94 17.01 -6.15 2.49
CA LYS A 94 16.34 -5.95 3.80
C LYS A 94 15.68 -7.24 4.31
N ILE A 95 16.23 -8.42 4.00
CA ILE A 95 15.80 -9.68 4.63
C ILE A 95 16.05 -9.54 6.14
N GLY A 96 14.97 -9.32 6.91
CA GLY A 96 15.00 -9.28 8.37
C GLY A 96 14.58 -7.96 9.04
N LYS A 97 14.34 -6.87 8.30
CA LYS A 97 13.64 -5.69 8.86
C LYS A 97 12.17 -5.77 8.49
N ASP A 98 11.31 -5.69 9.50
CA ASP A 98 9.85 -5.79 9.34
C ASP A 98 9.35 -4.67 8.43
N TRP A 99 9.21 -4.97 7.12
CA TRP A 99 8.97 -4.01 6.04
C TRP A 99 7.74 -3.16 6.32
N LEU A 100 6.67 -3.75 6.85
CA LEU A 100 5.46 -3.00 7.19
C LEU A 100 5.66 -2.03 8.36
N HIS A 101 6.69 -2.21 9.18
CA HIS A 101 6.98 -1.29 10.30
C HIS A 101 7.88 -0.12 9.90
N SER A 102 8.29 -0.01 8.62
CA SER A 102 9.14 1.09 8.15
C SER A 102 8.41 2.41 7.90
N SER A 103 7.07 2.43 7.93
CA SER A 103 6.30 3.66 7.87
C SER A 103 5.02 3.60 8.68
N VAL A 104 4.50 4.77 9.08
CA VAL A 104 3.23 4.88 9.82
C VAL A 104 2.08 4.23 9.05
N TRP A 105 2.10 4.35 7.72
CA TRP A 105 1.09 3.73 6.85
C TRP A 105 1.21 2.20 6.83
N GLY A 106 2.44 1.68 6.80
CA GLY A 106 2.68 0.25 6.91
C GLY A 106 2.22 -0.32 8.25
N LEU A 107 2.37 0.42 9.36
CA LEU A 107 1.84 0.03 10.67
C LEU A 107 0.31 -0.02 10.68
N TYR A 108 -0.36 0.95 10.06
CA TYR A 108 -1.81 0.93 9.93
C TYR A 108 -2.30 -0.22 9.04
N TYR A 109 -1.61 -0.46 7.93
CA TYR A 109 -1.88 -1.61 7.07
C TYR A 109 -1.71 -2.92 7.84
N TYR A 110 -0.59 -3.09 8.54
CA TYR A 110 -0.31 -4.28 9.35
C TYR A 110 -1.37 -4.53 10.42
N ARG A 111 -1.89 -3.48 11.06
CA ARG A 111 -3.01 -3.60 12.01
C ARG A 111 -4.27 -4.13 11.33
N LEU A 112 -4.63 -3.61 10.15
CA LEU A 112 -5.79 -4.09 9.40
C LEU A 112 -5.57 -5.52 8.91
N TRP A 113 -4.36 -5.84 8.46
CA TRP A 113 -3.99 -7.17 8.01
C TRP A 113 -4.09 -8.21 9.13
N LYS A 114 -3.72 -7.88 10.37
CA LYS A 114 -3.95 -8.80 11.50
C LYS A 114 -5.43 -9.07 11.79
N LEU A 115 -6.28 -8.07 11.59
CA LEU A 115 -7.69 -8.13 11.96
C LEU A 115 -8.56 -8.74 10.85
N PHE A 116 -8.20 -8.47 9.60
CA PHE A 116 -9.04 -8.74 8.43
C PHE A 116 -8.30 -9.38 7.26
N GLY A 117 -6.97 -9.35 7.27
CA GLY A 117 -6.12 -10.11 6.36
C GLY A 117 -5.61 -11.38 7.05
N GLY A 118 -4.85 -12.21 6.33
CA GLY A 118 -4.36 -13.51 6.82
C GLY A 118 -3.36 -13.47 7.99
N GLY A 119 -3.21 -12.35 8.70
CA GLY A 119 -2.18 -12.08 9.72
C GLY A 119 -2.35 -12.77 11.07
N SER A 120 -3.11 -13.86 11.11
CA SER A 120 -3.44 -14.67 12.29
C SER A 120 -4.53 -14.10 13.20
N ASN A 121 -5.78 -14.31 12.79
CA ASN A 121 -6.75 -15.06 13.58
C ASN A 121 -7.91 -15.56 12.71
N ARG A 122 -8.07 -16.89 12.66
CA ARG A 122 -9.32 -17.56 12.33
C ARG A 122 -10.35 -17.28 13.43
N TYR A 123 -10.85 -16.06 13.56
CA TYR A 123 -12.18 -15.89 14.15
C TYR A 123 -13.18 -16.13 13.05
N GLY A 124 -13.34 -17.40 12.70
CA GLY A 124 -14.51 -17.85 11.97
C GLY A 124 -15.73 -17.55 12.82
N VAL A 125 -16.37 -16.41 12.57
CA VAL A 125 -17.81 -16.28 12.86
C VAL A 125 -18.51 -16.93 11.68
N VAL A 126 -18.65 -18.24 11.74
CA VAL A 126 -19.70 -18.94 11.00
C VAL A 126 -21.00 -18.47 11.63
N GLN A 127 -21.73 -17.58 10.95
CA GLN A 127 -23.13 -17.37 11.26
C GLN A 127 -23.89 -18.66 10.92
N HIS A 128 -24.48 -19.30 11.93
CA HIS A 128 -25.49 -20.33 11.79
C HIS A 128 -26.85 -19.70 11.43
#